data_AF-A0A2E6MNR2-F1
#
_entry.id   AF-A0A2E6MNR2-F1
#
_cell.length_a   1.000
_cell.length_b   1.000
_cell.length_c   1.000
_cell.angle_alpha   90.00
_cell.angle_beta   90.00
_cell.angle_gamma   90.00
#
_symmetry.space_group_name_H-M   'P 1'
#
loop_
_entity.id
_entity.type
_entity.pdbx_description
1 polymer ?
#
loop_
_entity_poly.entity_id
_entity_poly.type
_entity_poly.pdbx_seq_one_letter_code
_entity_poly.pdbx_strand_id
1 'polypeptide(L)'
;MEVRGIPVSDGDISCTVEGMNEVVDRIILLTKIHVHYTLRLPPEASEDRVSRALETHVSKCPTAQSIKDSVEISWSVEFVGG
;
A
#
# COMPACT_ATOMS: atom_id res chain seq x y z
N MET A 1 9.02 6.10 8.13
CA MET A 1 8.92 4.66 7.82
C MET A 1 10.29 4.21 7.35
N GLU A 2 11.16 3.76 8.24
CA GLU A 2 12.46 3.21 7.84
C GLU A 2 12.33 1.69 7.75
N VAL A 3 12.24 1.18 6.52
CA VAL A 3 12.24 -0.25 6.27
C VAL A 3 13.54 -0.60 5.58
N ARG A 4 14.41 -1.34 6.30
CA ARG A 4 15.61 -2.02 5.76
C ARG A 4 16.74 -1.11 5.25
N GLY A 5 16.99 0.03 5.90
CA GLY A 5 18.16 0.87 5.61
C GLY A 5 18.11 1.59 4.26
N ILE A 6 16.91 1.73 3.69
CA ILE A 6 16.65 2.63 2.57
C ILE A 6 16.19 3.94 3.22
N PRO A 7 16.95 5.04 3.10
CA PRO A 7 16.50 6.34 3.59
C PRO A 7 15.26 6.72 2.80
N VAL A 8 14.17 7.01 3.50
CA VAL A 8 12.90 7.44 2.91
C VAL A 8 12.55 8.78 3.53
N SER A 9 12.55 9.82 2.71
CA SER A 9 12.24 11.19 3.10
C SER A 9 10.73 11.44 2.97
N ASP A 10 10.25 12.53 3.60
CA ASP A 10 8.88 12.98 3.39
C ASP A 10 8.64 13.29 1.90
N GLY A 11 7.62 12.66 1.32
CA GLY A 11 7.30 12.76 -0.11
C GLY A 11 7.89 11.64 -0.99
N ASP A 12 8.76 10.78 -0.46
CA ASP A 12 9.28 9.62 -1.20
C ASP A 12 8.27 8.46 -1.24
N ILE A 13 7.30 8.46 -0.33
CA ILE A 13 6.16 7.56 -0.34
C ILE A 13 4.89 8.40 -0.38
N SER A 14 4.07 8.19 -1.41
CA SER A 14 2.70 8.65 -1.44
C SER A 14 1.78 7.51 -1.85
N CYS A 15 0.48 7.68 -1.61
CA CYS A 15 -0.51 6.75 -2.13
C CYS A 15 -1.85 7.42 -2.38
N THR A 16 -2.58 6.86 -3.34
CA THR A 16 -4.00 7.09 -3.55
C THR A 16 -4.75 5.82 -3.16
N VAL A 17 -5.85 5.97 -2.44
CA VAL A 17 -6.64 4.85 -1.96
C VAL A 17 -8.02 4.90 -2.59
N GLU A 18 -8.40 3.82 -3.26
CA GLU A 18 -9.72 3.62 -3.81
C GLU A 18 -10.52 2.65 -2.94
N GLY A 19 -11.78 2.98 -2.67
CA GLY A 19 -12.70 2.15 -1.91
C GLY A 19 -13.92 1.78 -2.74
N MET A 20 -14.30 0.51 -2.75
CA MET A 20 -15.52 0.03 -3.39
C MET A 20 -16.61 -0.18 -2.35
N ASN A 21 -17.73 0.50 -2.53
CA ASN A 21 -18.93 0.29 -1.72
C ASN A 21 -19.95 -0.54 -2.51
N GLU A 22 -20.46 -1.61 -1.89
CA GLU A 22 -21.45 -2.50 -2.47
C GLU A 22 -22.67 -2.60 -1.57
N VAL A 23 -23.83 -2.88 -2.15
CA VAL A 23 -25.06 -3.12 -1.38
C VAL A 23 -25.13 -4.59 -0.99
N VAL A 24 -24.98 -4.89 0.29
CA VAL A 24 -25.09 -6.23 0.88
C VAL A 24 -26.25 -6.19 1.86
N ASP A 25 -27.23 -7.07 1.68
CA ASP A 25 -28.44 -7.13 2.53
C ASP A 25 -29.14 -5.78 2.71
N ARG A 26 -29.21 -4.99 1.63
CA ARG A 26 -29.79 -3.62 1.57
C ARG A 26 -29.02 -2.56 2.38
N ILE A 27 -27.79 -2.86 2.79
CA ILE A 27 -26.88 -1.92 3.47
C ILE A 27 -25.67 -1.67 2.57
N ILE A 28 -25.22 -0.42 2.48
CA ILE A 28 -23.99 -0.07 1.75
C ILE A 28 -22.79 -0.39 2.64
N LEU A 29 -21.95 -1.33 2.21
CA LEU A 29 -20.74 -1.72 2.90
C LEU A 29 -19.52 -1.42 2.04
N LEU A 30 -18.42 -0.98 2.66
CA LEU A 30 -17.12 -0.95 2.03
C LEU A 30 -16.60 -2.38 1.94
N THR A 31 -16.53 -2.95 0.74
CA THR A 31 -16.16 -4.35 0.55
C THR A 31 -14.73 -4.51 0.04
N LYS A 32 -14.18 -3.49 -0.63
CA LYS A 32 -12.81 -3.52 -1.18
C LYS A 32 -12.09 -2.21 -0.98
N ILE A 33 -10.79 -2.30 -0.77
CA ILE A 33 -9.86 -1.19 -0.82
C ILE A 33 -8.70 -1.57 -1.75
N HIS A 34 -8.34 -0.68 -2.65
CA HIS A 34 -7.10 -0.76 -3.42
C HIS A 34 -6.18 0.43 -3.09
N VAL A 35 -4.94 0.15 -2.72
CA VAL A 35 -3.93 1.17 -2.44
C VAL A 35 -2.95 1.26 -3.60
N HIS A 36 -2.93 2.40 -4.29
CA HIS A 36 -1.95 2.71 -5.31
C HIS A 36 -0.78 3.46 -4.67
N TYR A 37 0.34 2.77 -4.42
CA TYR A 37 1.55 3.39 -3.92
C TYR A 37 2.34 4.05 -5.06
N THR A 38 2.85 5.24 -4.80
CA THR A 38 3.86 5.88 -5.65
C THR A 38 5.11 6.05 -4.82
N LEU A 39 6.19 5.39 -5.24
CA LEU A 39 7.46 5.38 -4.52
C LEU A 39 8.54 6.06 -5.34
N ARG A 40 9.15 7.10 -4.78
CA ARG A 40 10.39 7.67 -5.32
C ARG A 40 11.56 6.88 -4.77
N LEU A 41 12.37 6.34 -5.67
CA LEU A 41 13.55 5.57 -5.29
C LEU A 41 14.83 6.38 -5.52
N PRO A 42 15.81 6.28 -4.63
CA PRO A 42 17.18 6.68 -4.94
C PRO A 42 17.72 5.89 -6.13
N PRO A 43 18.64 6.45 -6.95
CA PRO A 43 19.20 5.76 -8.13
C PRO A 43 19.85 4.41 -7.82
N GLU A 44 20.37 4.24 -6.61
CA GLU A 44 21.02 3.01 -6.14
C GLU A 44 20.06 1.97 -5.54
N ALA A 45 18.77 2.31 -5.39
CA ALA A 45 17.78 1.42 -4.80
C ALA A 45 17.25 0.42 -5.83
N SER A 46 17.15 -0.84 -5.41
CA SER A 46 16.60 -1.91 -6.24
C SER A 46 15.08 -1.99 -6.06
N GLU A 47 14.33 -1.79 -7.15
CA GLU A 47 12.87 -1.96 -7.19
C GLU A 47 12.43 -3.29 -6.59
N ASP A 48 13.08 -4.40 -6.97
CA ASP A 48 12.86 -5.74 -6.43
C ASP A 48 12.97 -5.82 -4.90
N ARG A 49 14.00 -5.17 -4.33
CA ARG A 49 14.20 -5.13 -2.88
C ARG A 49 13.08 -4.35 -2.21
N VAL A 50 12.65 -3.25 -2.81
CA VAL A 50 11.59 -2.38 -2.30
C VAL A 50 10.23 -3.08 -2.40
N SER A 51 9.90 -3.72 -3.52
CA SER A 51 8.67 -4.50 -3.71
C SER A 51 8.52 -5.58 -2.64
N ARG A 52 9.58 -6.35 -2.35
CA ARG A 52 9.57 -7.34 -1.26
C ARG A 52 9.44 -6.72 0.14
N ALA A 53 9.96 -5.52 0.34
CA ALA A 53 9.81 -4.80 1.60
C ALA A 53 8.36 -4.31 1.78
N LEU A 54 7.75 -3.79 0.71
CA LEU A 54 6.38 -3.32 0.68
C LEU A 54 5.38 -4.46 0.93
N GLU A 55 5.59 -5.62 0.31
CA GLU A 55 4.76 -6.82 0.55
C GLU A 55 4.75 -7.22 2.03
N THR A 56 5.93 -7.21 2.67
CA THR A 56 6.03 -7.49 4.11
C THR A 56 5.29 -6.43 4.93
N HIS A 57 5.42 -5.14 4.57
CA HIS A 57 4.74 -4.05 5.26
C HIS A 57 3.22 -4.19 5.17
N VAL A 58 2.66 -4.40 3.97
CA VAL A 58 1.21 -4.55 3.76
C VAL A 58 0.67 -5.71 4.59
N SER A 59 1.35 -6.86 4.59
CA SER A 59 0.93 -8.03 5.37
C SER A 59 0.91 -7.79 6.89
N LYS A 60 1.66 -6.80 7.40
CA LYS A 60 1.77 -6.49 8.84
C LYS A 60 1.21 -5.11 9.22
N CYS A 61 0.64 -4.39 8.27
CA CYS A 61 0.09 -3.05 8.49
C CYS A 61 -1.05 -3.14 9.53
N PRO A 62 -0.96 -2.44 10.68
CA PRO A 62 -1.99 -2.51 11.72
C PRO A 62 -3.39 -2.14 11.20
N THR A 63 -3.47 -1.13 10.33
CA THR A 63 -4.73 -0.72 9.69
C THR A 63 -5.30 -1.84 8.81
N ALA A 64 -4.48 -2.44 7.94
CA ALA A 64 -4.92 -3.55 7.11
C ALA A 64 -5.36 -4.76 7.96
N GLN A 65 -4.59 -5.08 9.01
CA GLN A 65 -4.92 -6.16 9.93
C GLN A 65 -6.23 -5.93 10.70
N SER A 66 -6.56 -4.68 11.03
CA SER A 66 -7.80 -4.36 11.76
C SER A 66 -9.09 -4.57 10.96
N ILE A 67 -9.01 -4.63 9.62
CA ILE A 67 -10.20 -4.68 8.74
C ILE A 67 -10.16 -5.83 7.72
N LYS A 68 -9.10 -6.66 7.71
CA LYS A 68 -8.88 -7.73 6.72
C LYS A 68 -10.00 -8.76 6.62
N ASP A 69 -10.75 -8.98 7.70
CA ASP A 69 -11.84 -9.95 7.75
C ASP A 69 -13.17 -9.36 7.26
N SER A 70 -13.20 -8.06 6.97
CA SER A 70 -14.39 -7.31 6.54
C SER A 70 -14.23 -6.67 5.16
N VAL A 71 -13.00 -6.42 4.73
CA VAL A 71 -12.68 -5.69 3.50
C VAL A 71 -11.57 -6.43 2.76
N GLU A 72 -11.76 -6.70 1.48
CA GLU A 72 -10.70 -7.19 0.60
C GLU A 72 -9.69 -6.05 0.37
N ILE A 73 -8.42 -6.27 0.70
CA ILE A 73 -7.36 -5.28 0.56
C ILE A 73 -6.39 -5.73 -0.52
N SER A 74 -6.17 -4.87 -1.52
CA SER A 74 -5.17 -5.07 -2.55
C SER A 74 -4.30 -3.81 -2.71
N TRP A 75 -3.18 -3.94 -3.39
CA TRP A 75 -2.26 -2.82 -3.61
C TRP A 75 -1.52 -2.97 -4.93
N SER A 76 -1.05 -1.84 -5.44
CA SER A 76 -0.14 -1.72 -6.58
C SER A 76 0.93 -0.69 -6.24
N VAL A 77 2.04 -0.73 -6.97
CA VAL A 77 3.14 0.22 -6.78
C VAL A 77 3.64 0.73 -8.12
N GLU A 78 3.86 2.04 -8.20
CA GLU A 78 4.55 2.72 -9.28
C GLU A 78 5.85 3.32 -8.73
N PHE A 79 6.96 3.09 -9.43
CA PHE A 79 8.24 3.70 -9.09
C PHE A 79 8.47 4.94 -9.95
N VAL A 80 8.76 6.08 -9.32
CA VAL A 80 8.93 7.37 -10.01
C VAL A 80 10.33 7.95 -9.78
N GLY A 81 10.96 8.42 -10.86
CA GLY A 81 12.20 9.21 -10.81
C GLY A 81 13.49 8.41 -10.63
N GLY A 82 13.85 7.60 -11.64
CA GLY A 82 15.23 7.12 -11.83
C GLY A 82 16.12 8.14 -12.53
#